data_AF-A0A6B2G788-F1
#
_entry.id   AF-A0A6B2G788-F1
#
_cell.length_a   1.000
_cell.length_b   1.000
_cell.length_c   1.000
_cell.angle_alpha   90.00
_cell.angle_beta   90.00
_cell.angle_gamma   90.00
#
_symmetry.space_group_name_H-M   'P 1'
#
loop_
_entity.id
_entity.type
_entity.pdbx_description
1 polymer ?
#
loop_
_entity_poly.entity_id
_entity_poly.type
_entity_poly.pdbx_seq_one_letter_code
_entity_poly.pdbx_strand_id
1 'polypeptide(L)'
;FYLVDQILTSNHINHLINNLSKRCKSILIIFESCNSGSIFETYQNFIPKNVIILTSTDSNSSSYALYWDDAVGTFLGDQCVTSIAENLERAYTKRESISDLYLVSKIETQDSKVSVFGNSSM
;
A
#
# COMPACT_ATOMS: atom_id res chain seq x y z
N PHE A 1 -15.02 5.32 1.10
CA PHE A 1 -15.72 4.43 2.05
C PHE A 1 -14.87 4.35 3.29
N TYR A 2 -15.24 5.05 4.37
CA TYR A 2 -14.67 4.79 5.69
C TYR A 2 -15.64 3.88 6.42
N LEU A 3 -15.14 2.73 6.89
CA LEU A 3 -15.83 1.95 7.89
C LEU A 3 -15.52 2.61 9.23
N VAL A 4 -16.23 3.70 9.54
CA VAL A 4 -15.95 4.52 10.74
C VAL A 4 -16.16 3.69 12.02
N ASP A 5 -16.99 2.64 11.97
CA ASP A 5 -17.34 1.79 13.12
C ASP A 5 -17.16 0.27 12.87
N GLN A 6 -16.42 -0.13 11.83
CA GLN A 6 -16.18 -1.56 11.56
C GLN A 6 -14.72 -1.86 11.26
N ILE A 7 -14.20 -2.94 11.85
CA ILE A 7 -12.84 -3.41 11.64
C ILE A 7 -12.81 -4.46 10.53
N LEU A 8 -12.05 -4.20 9.46
CA LEU A 8 -11.73 -5.20 8.46
C LEU A 8 -10.54 -6.04 8.92
N THR A 9 -10.82 -7.28 9.29
CA THR A 9 -9.78 -8.28 9.57
C THR A 9 -9.07 -8.76 8.29
N SER A 10 -7.87 -9.31 8.48
CA SER A 10 -7.06 -9.97 7.46
C SER A 10 -7.84 -11.03 6.66
N ASN A 11 -8.74 -11.78 7.31
CA ASN A 11 -9.61 -12.76 6.65
C ASN A 11 -10.61 -12.10 5.68
N HIS A 12 -11.21 -10.97 6.06
CA HIS A 12 -12.13 -10.25 5.17
C HIS A 12 -11.41 -9.74 3.92
N ILE A 13 -10.22 -9.16 4.09
CA ILE A 13 -9.40 -8.66 3.00
C ILE A 13 -8.95 -9.80 2.08
N ASN A 14 -8.46 -10.91 2.62
CA ASN A 14 -8.05 -12.06 1.82
C ASN A 14 -9.22 -12.64 1.00
N HIS A 15 -10.42 -12.75 1.59
CA HIS A 15 -11.61 -13.20 0.87
C HIS A 15 -11.99 -12.25 -0.26
N LEU A 16 -11.91 -10.94 -0.04
CA LEU A 16 -12.14 -9.93 -1.07
C LEU A 16 -11.15 -10.06 -2.23
N ILE A 17 -9.85 -10.15 -1.93
CA ILE A 17 -8.78 -10.29 -2.93
C ILE A 17 -9.00 -11.53 -3.80
N ASN A 18 -9.34 -12.66 -3.18
CA ASN A 18 -9.62 -13.91 -3.90
C ASN A 18 -10.84 -13.83 -4.83
N ASN A 19 -11.81 -12.97 -4.52
CA ASN A 19 -12.96 -12.77 -5.39
C ASN A 19 -12.66 -11.81 -6.54
N LEU A 20 -11.91 -10.74 -6.26
CA LEU A 20 -11.47 -9.78 -7.29
C LEU A 20 -10.52 -10.42 -8.29
N SER A 21 -9.60 -11.29 -7.84
CA SER A 21 -8.60 -11.94 -8.71
C SER A 21 -9.20 -12.78 -9.83
N LYS A 22 -10.43 -13.29 -9.63
CA LYS A 22 -11.19 -14.06 -10.64
C LYS A 22 -11.79 -13.17 -11.73
N ARG A 23 -11.91 -11.87 -11.49
CA ARG A 23 -12.60 -10.91 -12.36
C ARG A 23 -11.66 -9.89 -13.01
N CYS A 24 -10.44 -9.75 -12.50
CA CYS A 24 -9.45 -8.80 -12.98
C CYS A 24 -8.28 -9.51 -13.64
N LYS A 25 -7.74 -8.95 -14.73
CA LYS A 25 -6.52 -9.47 -15.37
C LYS A 25 -5.31 -9.36 -14.44
N SER A 26 -5.19 -8.22 -13.76
CA SER A 26 -4.11 -7.86 -12.83
C SER A 26 -4.67 -6.91 -11.76
N ILE A 27 -4.14 -6.98 -10.55
CA ILE A 27 -4.55 -6.13 -9.42
C ILE A 27 -3.29 -5.59 -8.72
N LEU A 28 -3.24 -4.27 -8.54
CA LEU A 28 -2.32 -3.59 -7.65
C LEU A 28 -3.13 -3.04 -6.47
N ILE A 29 -2.70 -3.32 -5.24
CA ILE A 29 -3.27 -2.76 -4.01
C ILE A 29 -2.18 -1.96 -3.31
N ILE A 30 -2.48 -0.72 -2.93
CA ILE A 30 -1.63 0.09 -2.04
C ILE A 30 -2.41 0.22 -0.72
N PHE A 31 -1.78 -0.15 0.39
CA PHE A 31 -2.44 -0.25 1.70
C PHE A 31 -1.70 0.61 2.72
N GLU A 32 -2.33 1.71 3.14
CA GLU A 32 -1.81 2.63 4.16
C GLU A 32 -2.43 2.30 5.52
N SER A 33 -1.62 1.75 6.42
CA SER A 33 -1.94 1.68 7.85
C SER A 33 -0.68 1.34 8.65
N CYS A 34 -0.69 1.64 9.94
CA CYS A 34 0.24 1.00 10.87
C CYS A 34 0.09 -0.53 10.79
N ASN A 35 1.22 -1.23 10.93
CA ASN A 35 1.29 -2.68 10.91
C ASN A 35 0.64 -3.31 9.65
N SER A 36 0.55 -2.58 8.53
CA SER A 36 -0.17 -3.01 7.32
C SER A 36 0.38 -4.31 6.74
N GLY A 37 1.67 -4.61 6.91
CA GLY A 37 2.26 -5.90 6.55
C GLY A 37 1.62 -7.10 7.27
N SER A 38 1.17 -6.92 8.52
CA SER A 38 0.59 -8.00 9.34
C SER A 38 -0.71 -8.53 8.75
N ILE A 39 -1.40 -7.70 7.97
CA ILE A 39 -2.63 -8.06 7.28
C ILE A 39 -2.33 -9.22 6.32
N PHE A 40 -1.20 -9.20 5.61
CA PHE A 40 -0.89 -10.11 4.50
C PHE A 40 0.11 -11.23 4.85
N GLU A 41 0.92 -11.05 5.89
CA GLU A 41 2.00 -11.98 6.27
C GLU A 41 1.51 -13.43 6.47
N THR A 42 0.38 -13.60 7.15
CA THR A 42 -0.19 -14.94 7.45
C THR A 42 -0.60 -15.70 6.19
N TYR A 43 -1.00 -15.01 5.12
CA TYR A 43 -1.54 -15.64 3.90
C TYR A 43 -0.77 -15.31 2.63
N GLN A 44 0.48 -14.86 2.75
CA GLN A 44 1.33 -14.51 1.60
C GLN A 44 1.38 -15.62 0.52
N ASN A 45 1.35 -16.89 0.94
CA ASN A 45 1.38 -18.06 0.07
C ASN A 45 0.06 -18.33 -0.67
N PHE A 46 -1.01 -17.65 -0.28
CA PHE A 46 -2.36 -17.78 -0.84
C PHE A 46 -2.78 -16.56 -1.66
N ILE A 47 -1.91 -15.54 -1.77
CA ILE A 47 -2.18 -14.38 -2.62
C ILE A 47 -2.19 -14.85 -4.09
N PRO A 48 -3.26 -14.58 -4.87
CA PRO A 48 -3.33 -14.99 -6.27
C PRO A 48 -2.19 -14.40 -7.12
N LYS A 49 -1.74 -15.16 -8.13
CA LYS A 49 -0.57 -14.79 -8.98
C LYS A 49 -0.72 -13.49 -9.77
N ASN A 50 -1.95 -13.02 -9.97
CA ASN A 50 -2.27 -11.77 -10.66
C ASN A 50 -2.50 -10.59 -9.70
N VAL A 51 -2.05 -10.71 -8.45
CA VAL A 51 -2.17 -9.69 -7.42
C VAL A 51 -0.78 -9.31 -6.91
N ILE A 52 -0.54 -8.01 -6.80
CA ILE A 52 0.58 -7.41 -6.09
C ILE A 52 0.07 -6.38 -5.09
N ILE A 53 0.69 -6.35 -3.92
CA ILE A 53 0.26 -5.52 -2.79
C ILE A 53 1.46 -4.77 -2.25
N LEU A 54 1.35 -3.45 -2.15
CA LEU A 54 2.30 -2.57 -1.47
C LEU A 54 1.68 -2.14 -0.14
N THR A 55 2.39 -2.34 0.96
CA THR A 55 1.96 -1.90 2.28
C THR A 55 2.88 -0.80 2.78
N SER A 56 2.33 0.22 3.46
CA SER A 56 3.12 1.33 3.95
C SER A 56 4.10 0.94 5.05
N THR A 57 3.86 -0.17 5.73
CA THR A 57 4.71 -0.68 6.81
C THR A 57 4.90 -2.19 6.71
N ASP A 58 5.90 -2.70 7.44
CA ASP A 58 5.98 -4.12 7.78
C ASP A 58 4.95 -4.46 8.88
N SER A 59 4.95 -5.68 9.38
CA SER A 59 4.01 -6.13 10.42
C SER A 59 4.21 -5.45 11.78
N ASN A 60 5.34 -4.79 12.03
CA ASN A 60 5.76 -4.34 13.36
C ASN A 60 6.12 -2.85 13.42
N SER A 61 5.85 -2.09 12.36
CA SER A 61 6.16 -0.65 12.28
C SER A 61 4.91 0.20 12.11
N SER A 62 5.02 1.45 12.56
CA SER A 62 3.99 2.48 12.38
C SER A 62 4.13 3.16 11.01
N SER A 63 3.01 3.66 10.51
CA SER A 63 3.00 4.64 9.42
C SER A 63 3.19 6.04 9.99
N TYR A 64 3.58 6.99 9.14
CA TYR A 64 3.91 8.35 9.55
C TYR A 64 3.11 9.36 8.74
N ALA A 65 2.58 10.36 9.45
CA ALA A 65 1.95 11.52 8.82
C ALA A 65 3.00 12.42 8.15
N LEU A 66 2.58 13.18 7.14
CA LEU A 66 3.42 14.06 6.33
C LEU A 66 2.74 15.42 6.15
N TYR A 67 3.57 16.47 6.00
CA TYR A 67 3.17 17.86 5.76
C TYR A 67 2.21 18.42 6.81
N TRP A 68 2.76 18.81 7.96
CA TRP A 68 2.03 19.64 8.91
C TRP A 68 1.75 21.02 8.30
N ASP A 69 0.50 21.49 8.39
CA ASP A 69 0.09 22.82 7.97
C ASP A 69 -0.46 23.60 9.17
N ASP A 70 0.20 24.71 9.51
CA ASP A 70 -0.16 25.55 10.66
C ASP A 70 -1.50 26.30 10.47
N ALA A 71 -1.88 26.60 9.22
CA ALA A 71 -3.12 27.32 8.95
C ALA A 71 -4.35 26.43 9.13
N VAL A 72 -4.22 25.13 8.83
CA VAL A 72 -5.26 24.12 9.05
C VAL A 72 -5.14 23.45 10.42
N GLY A 73 -3.94 23.45 11.01
CA GLY A 73 -3.66 22.82 12.32
C GLY A 73 -3.68 21.30 12.27
N THR A 74 -3.26 20.70 11.15
CA THR A 74 -3.25 19.24 10.96
C THR A 74 -2.22 18.80 9.90
N PHE A 75 -1.99 17.50 9.79
CA PHE A 75 -1.19 16.91 8.72
C PHE A 75 -2.03 16.75 7.45
N LEU A 76 -1.42 17.04 6.30
CA LEU A 76 -2.11 17.02 4.99
C LEU A 76 -2.00 15.68 4.26
N GLY A 77 -1.20 14.73 4.76
CA GLY A 77 -1.11 13.41 4.18
C GLY A 77 -0.38 12.40 5.06
N ASP A 78 -0.19 11.21 4.51
CA ASP A 78 0.62 10.13 5.08
C ASP A 78 1.82 9.89 4.17
N GLN A 79 2.99 9.65 4.76
CA GLN A 79 4.28 9.64 4.07
C GLN A 79 4.28 8.69 2.88
N CYS A 80 3.85 7.44 3.04
CA CYS A 80 3.94 6.43 1.98
C CYS A 80 3.02 6.71 0.80
N VAL A 81 1.72 6.90 1.02
CA VAL A 81 0.78 7.17 -0.08
C VAL A 81 1.00 8.53 -0.73
N THR A 82 1.46 9.54 0.02
CA THR A 82 1.80 10.85 -0.55
C THR A 82 3.00 10.75 -1.47
N SER A 83 4.09 10.10 -1.04
CA SER A 83 5.27 9.88 -1.89
C SER A 83 4.93 9.09 -3.16
N ILE A 84 4.10 8.03 -3.06
CA ILE A 84 3.63 7.29 -4.23
C ILE A 84 2.82 8.18 -5.18
N ALA A 85 1.89 8.98 -4.65
CA ALA A 85 1.05 9.85 -5.46
C ALA A 85 1.87 10.95 -6.18
N GLU A 86 2.79 11.60 -5.47
CA GLU A 86 3.68 12.61 -6.04
C GLU A 86 4.64 12.02 -7.07
N ASN A 87 5.12 10.80 -6.86
CA ASN A 87 5.91 10.10 -7.87
C ASN A 87 5.05 9.80 -9.11
N LEU A 88 3.84 9.29 -8.95
CA LEU A 88 2.93 9.03 -10.08
C LEU A 88 2.59 10.29 -10.88
N GLU A 89 2.43 11.43 -10.21
CA GLU A 89 2.21 12.72 -10.86
C GLU A 89 3.42 13.16 -11.69
N ARG A 90 4.63 13.06 -11.13
CA ARG A 90 5.89 13.34 -11.86
C ARG A 90 6.12 12.37 -13.02
N ALA A 91 5.80 11.10 -12.81
CA ALA A 91 6.04 10.01 -13.73
C ALA A 91 5.05 9.94 -14.90
N TYR A 92 3.98 10.75 -14.92
CA TYR A 92 2.93 10.70 -15.96
C TYR A 92 3.46 10.73 -17.42
N THR A 93 4.67 11.25 -17.64
CA THR A 93 5.33 11.29 -18.95
C THR A 93 6.20 10.06 -19.30
N LYS A 94 6.41 9.13 -18.36
CA LYS A 94 7.26 7.93 -18.50
C LYS A 94 6.48 6.68 -18.08
N ARG A 95 6.66 5.57 -18.80
CA ARG A 95 6.11 4.27 -18.37
C ARG A 95 6.96 3.74 -17.22
N GLU A 96 6.49 3.90 -15.99
CA GLU A 96 7.09 3.26 -14.81
C GLU A 96 6.48 1.88 -14.54
N SER A 97 7.31 0.95 -14.08
CA SER A 97 6.88 -0.38 -13.63
C SER A 97 6.42 -0.36 -12.18
N ILE A 98 5.75 -1.42 -11.74
CA ILE A 98 5.37 -1.57 -10.31
C ILE A 98 6.62 -1.73 -9.42
N SER A 99 7.70 -2.33 -9.95
CA SER A 99 8.98 -2.41 -9.25
C SER A 99 9.60 -1.03 -9.04
N ASP A 100 9.47 -0.12 -10.01
CA ASP A 100 9.94 1.26 -9.88
C ASP A 100 9.14 1.99 -8.79
N LEU A 101 7.82 1.82 -8.76
CA LEU A 101 6.96 2.38 -7.72
C LEU A 101 7.37 1.91 -6.32
N TYR A 102 7.63 0.61 -6.14
CA TYR A 102 8.11 0.08 -4.86
C TYR A 102 9.48 0.65 -4.46
N LEU A 103 10.42 0.74 -5.42
CA LEU A 103 11.75 1.24 -5.14
C LEU A 103 11.71 2.71 -4.73
N VAL A 104 10.96 3.54 -5.46
CA VAL A 104 10.79 4.95 -5.15
C VAL A 104 10.10 5.11 -3.81
N SER A 105 9.00 4.39 -3.56
CA SER A 105 8.30 4.47 -2.27
C SER A 105 9.26 4.13 -1.14
N LYS A 106 10.03 3.05 -1.25
CA LYS A 106 10.98 2.63 -0.20
C LYS A 106 12.10 3.64 0.06
N ILE A 107 12.52 4.41 -0.95
CA ILE A 107 13.55 5.45 -0.81
C ILE A 107 12.96 6.71 -0.17
N GLU A 108 11.75 7.09 -0.58
CA GLU A 108 11.08 8.31 -0.14
C GLU A 108 10.37 8.14 1.22
N THR A 109 10.17 6.92 1.70
CA THR A 109 9.59 6.58 3.01
C THR A 109 10.67 6.07 3.97
N GLN A 110 11.51 6.95 4.50
CA GLN A 110 12.62 6.52 5.37
C GLN A 110 12.16 6.06 6.75
N ASP A 111 11.03 6.59 7.23
CA ASP A 111 10.50 6.30 8.56
C ASP A 111 9.56 5.08 8.57
N SER A 112 8.93 4.79 7.42
CA SER A 112 7.97 3.71 7.24
C SER A 112 8.54 2.58 6.37
N LYS A 113 8.50 1.34 6.89
CA LYS A 113 9.12 0.17 6.24
C LYS A 113 8.21 -0.45 5.18
N VAL A 114 8.14 0.16 4.00
CA VAL A 114 7.30 -0.33 2.89
C VAL A 114 7.62 -1.79 2.55
N SER A 115 6.57 -2.60 2.41
CA SER A 115 6.67 -4.03 2.11
C SER A 115 5.85 -4.42 0.88
N VAL A 116 6.23 -5.53 0.23
CA VAL A 116 5.55 -6.06 -0.96
C VAL A 116 5.11 -7.49 -0.73
N PHE A 117 3.88 -7.80 -1.12
CA PHE A 117 3.31 -9.15 -1.11
C PHE A 117 2.75 -9.52 -2.49
N GLY A 118 2.61 -10.83 -2.73
CA GLY A 118 2.13 -11.36 -4.02
C GLY A 118 3.24 -11.49 -5.05
N ASN A 119 2.88 -11.39 -6.33
CA ASN A 119 3.82 -11.66 -7.43
C ASN A 119 4.54 -10.38 -7.88
N SER A 120 5.79 -10.20 -7.46
CA SER A 120 6.66 -9.08 -7.84
C SER A 120 7.17 -9.12 -9.29
N SER A 121 6.91 -10.21 -10.03
CA SER A 121 7.30 -10.35 -11.44
C SER A 121 6.18 -9.92 -12.42
N MET A 122 5.14 -9.24 -11.92
CA MET A 122 4.01 -8.76 -12.71
C MET A 122 4.31 -7.48 -13.50
#